data_AF-A0A961BZN7-F1
#
_entry.id   AF-A0A961BZN7-F1
#
_cell.length_a   1.000
_cell.length_b   1.000
_cell.length_c   1.000
_cell.angle_alpha   90.00
_cell.angle_beta   90.00
_cell.angle_gamma   90.00
#
_symmetry.space_group_name_H-M   'P 1'
#
loop_
_entity.id
_entity.type
_entity.pdbx_description
1 polymer ?
#
loop_
_entity_poly.entity_id
_entity_poly.type
_entity_poly.pdbx_seq_one_letter_code
_entity_poly.pdbx_strand_id
1 'polypeptide(L)'
;LRITDGTVTVAAGDDGMHAEGDLSIEGGTVRVTRSAEGLEGANIVLAGGSTTVTASDDGVNASAGSTTAGASQGGPGGGPGGGGGMANTGEQLIISGGTTVVTADGDGLDSNGTIAISGGTTVVNGPTTNGNGALDSNGGITVTGGTVLAAGSAGMAEAPGSASTQGWVQVGLPGALQPGTTVQLVDNGRVVASYTATRSVQNIVLAGADIAQGQSYDVYVGGRLAADAVADTFSLGGDGSGATKTTTVTAGQATGGMGGGMGGGFGGPR
;
A
#
# COMPACT_ATOMS: atom_id res chain seq x y z
N LEU A 1 15.93 5.23 14.04
CA LEU A 1 15.09 4.67 15.12
C LEU A 1 15.06 3.13 15.00
N ARG A 2 15.16 2.35 16.08
CA ARG A 2 15.07 0.88 16.02
C ARG A 2 14.23 0.31 17.15
N ILE A 3 13.22 -0.49 16.82
CA ILE A 3 12.35 -1.21 17.77
C ILE A 3 12.54 -2.71 17.52
N THR A 4 13.01 -3.45 18.53
CA THR A 4 13.27 -4.89 18.41
C THR A 4 12.24 -5.76 19.11
N ASP A 5 11.55 -5.22 20.12
CA ASP A 5 10.49 -5.89 20.88
C ASP A 5 9.72 -4.86 21.75
N GLY A 6 8.72 -5.32 22.50
CA GLY A 6 7.93 -4.51 23.43
C GLY A 6 6.68 -3.90 22.80
N THR A 7 5.99 -3.03 23.55
CA THR A 7 4.77 -2.35 23.07
C THR A 7 4.99 -0.84 23.03
N VAL A 8 4.77 -0.24 21.86
CA VAL A 8 4.81 1.19 21.62
C VAL A 8 3.46 1.64 21.08
N THR A 9 2.86 2.66 21.69
CA THR A 9 1.64 3.30 21.18
C THR A 9 1.87 4.80 21.12
N VAL A 10 1.64 5.39 19.95
CA VAL A 10 1.88 6.81 19.68
C VAL A 10 0.60 7.48 19.16
N ALA A 11 0.41 8.74 19.55
CA ALA A 11 -0.50 9.68 18.92
C ALA A 11 0.22 11.02 18.82
N ALA A 12 0.45 11.51 17.61
CA ALA A 12 1.20 12.72 17.34
C ALA A 12 0.33 13.77 16.61
N GLY A 13 0.79 15.02 16.60
CA GLY A 13 0.18 16.08 15.78
C GLY A 13 0.80 16.15 14.38
N ASP A 14 2.09 15.85 14.31
CA ASP A 14 2.90 15.72 13.10
C ASP A 14 3.17 14.21 12.90
N ASP A 15 4.41 13.79 12.66
CA ASP A 15 4.73 12.39 12.40
C ASP A 15 4.59 11.50 13.63
N GLY A 16 4.14 10.27 13.41
CA GLY A 16 3.99 9.26 14.46
C GLY A 16 5.35 8.80 14.96
N MET A 17 6.15 8.22 14.07
CA MET A 17 7.52 7.83 14.37
C MET A 17 8.46 8.32 13.26
N HIS A 18 9.31 9.27 13.61
CA HIS A 18 10.25 9.90 12.68
C HIS A 18 11.70 9.48 12.94
N ALA A 19 12.48 9.32 11.87
CA ALA A 19 13.93 9.23 11.91
C ALA A 19 14.55 9.95 10.70
N GLU A 20 15.53 10.82 10.95
CA GLU A 20 16.34 11.47 9.89
C GLU A 20 17.13 10.47 8.99
N GLY A 21 17.21 9.21 9.40
CA GLY A 21 17.87 8.12 8.68
C GLY A 21 16.99 6.89 8.70
N ASP A 22 17.52 5.75 9.12
CA ASP A 22 16.77 4.51 9.08
C ASP A 22 15.78 4.40 10.26
N LEU A 23 14.54 3.99 9.96
CA LEU A 23 13.55 3.50 10.91
C LEU A 23 13.38 1.99 10.74
N SER A 24 13.67 1.20 11.77
CA SER A 24 13.53 -0.26 11.74
C SER A 24 12.60 -0.76 12.84
N ILE A 25 11.62 -1.59 12.47
CA ILE A 25 10.75 -2.35 13.37
C ILE A 25 10.98 -3.83 13.09
N GLU A 26 11.59 -4.52 14.05
CA GLU A 26 12.01 -5.93 13.91
C GLU A 26 11.17 -6.88 14.77
N GLY A 27 10.38 -6.34 15.71
CA GLY A 27 9.55 -7.11 16.62
C GLY A 27 8.67 -6.23 17.49
N GLY A 28 7.92 -6.86 18.40
CA GLY A 28 7.01 -6.17 19.31
C GLY A 28 5.67 -5.76 18.69
N THR A 29 4.98 -4.83 19.33
CA THR A 29 3.72 -4.25 18.91
C THR A 29 3.85 -2.73 18.84
N VAL A 30 3.74 -2.18 17.63
CA VAL A 30 3.79 -0.74 17.36
C VAL A 30 2.43 -0.28 16.88
N ARG A 31 1.90 0.77 17.51
CA ARG A 31 0.61 1.35 17.13
C ARG A 31 0.66 2.85 17.05
N VAL A 32 0.71 3.40 15.85
CA VAL A 32 0.50 4.82 15.59
C VAL A 32 -1.00 5.03 15.40
N THR A 33 -1.64 5.64 16.39
CA THR A 33 -3.11 5.79 16.45
C THR A 33 -3.63 7.04 15.76
N ARG A 34 -2.75 8.02 15.55
CA ARG A 34 -3.03 9.29 14.86
C ARG A 34 -1.70 10.02 14.62
N SER A 35 -1.51 10.56 13.42
CA SER A 35 -0.40 11.41 13.03
C SER A 35 -0.69 12.07 11.67
N ALA A 36 0.14 13.03 11.26
CA ALA A 36 0.20 13.52 9.88
C ALA A 36 0.75 12.41 8.98
N GLU A 37 2.06 12.14 9.08
CA GLU A 37 2.66 10.93 8.53
C GLU A 37 2.77 9.85 9.60
N GLY A 38 2.58 8.57 9.24
CA GLY A 38 2.61 7.47 10.20
C GLY A 38 4.01 7.11 10.66
N LEU A 39 4.79 6.57 9.73
CA LEU A 39 6.21 6.23 9.90
C LEU A 39 7.00 7.03 8.86
N GLU A 40 7.97 7.82 9.30
CA GLU A 40 8.83 8.61 8.40
C GLU A 40 10.31 8.25 8.61
N GLY A 41 11.04 8.13 7.51
CA GLY A 41 12.50 8.12 7.51
C GLY A 41 13.11 7.81 6.14
N ALA A 42 14.42 8.04 6.00
CA ALA A 42 15.12 7.85 4.72
C ALA A 42 15.09 6.40 4.22
N ASN A 43 15.18 5.43 5.13
CA ASN A 43 14.83 4.04 4.83
C ASN A 43 13.96 3.49 5.95
N ILE A 44 12.93 2.74 5.59
CA ILE A 44 12.03 2.12 6.54
C ILE A 44 12.09 0.61 6.37
N VAL A 45 12.35 -0.11 7.45
CA VAL A 45 12.44 -1.57 7.48
C VAL A 45 11.41 -2.14 8.46
N LEU A 46 10.48 -2.94 7.94
CA LEU A 46 9.47 -3.68 8.71
C LEU A 46 9.78 -5.17 8.60
N ALA A 47 10.54 -5.69 9.56
CA ALA A 47 11.06 -7.06 9.55
C ALA A 47 10.30 -8.04 10.45
N GLY A 48 9.49 -7.53 11.38
CA GLY A 48 8.76 -8.39 12.31
C GLY A 48 7.81 -7.62 13.22
N GLY A 49 7.14 -8.36 14.11
CA GLY A 49 6.16 -7.80 15.04
C GLY A 49 4.80 -7.48 14.39
N SER A 50 4.01 -6.69 15.10
CA SER A 50 2.73 -6.15 14.62
C SER A 50 2.78 -4.64 14.62
N THR A 51 2.58 -4.03 13.46
CA THR A 51 2.60 -2.59 13.24
C THR A 51 1.23 -2.16 12.73
N THR A 52 0.58 -1.23 13.42
CA THR A 52 -0.68 -0.61 12.97
C THR A 52 -0.53 0.90 12.92
N VAL A 53 -0.94 1.51 11.81
CA VAL A 53 -0.76 2.93 11.55
C VAL A 53 -2.07 3.57 11.10
N THR A 54 -2.38 4.73 11.68
CA THR A 54 -3.44 5.63 11.24
C THR A 54 -2.88 7.02 11.06
N ALA A 55 -2.89 7.51 9.82
CA ALA A 55 -2.28 8.76 9.39
C ALA A 55 -3.28 9.61 8.58
N SER A 56 -3.20 10.94 8.71
CA SER A 56 -4.01 11.87 7.91
C SER A 56 -3.35 12.30 6.61
N ASP A 57 -2.08 11.94 6.42
CA ASP A 57 -1.36 11.97 5.16
C ASP A 57 -0.81 10.55 4.93
N ASP A 58 0.48 10.39 4.68
CA ASP A 58 1.06 9.09 4.34
C ASP A 58 1.13 8.14 5.53
N GLY A 59 0.78 6.88 5.31
CA GLY A 59 0.89 5.85 6.33
C GLY A 59 2.34 5.48 6.61
N VAL A 60 3.12 5.27 5.57
CA VAL A 60 4.55 5.00 5.66
C VAL A 60 5.23 5.83 4.58
N ASN A 61 6.08 6.77 4.97
CA ASN A 61 6.78 7.68 4.07
C ASN A 61 8.29 7.40 4.11
N ALA A 62 8.79 6.64 3.13
CA ALA A 62 10.22 6.48 2.94
C ALA A 62 10.78 7.61 2.05
N SER A 63 11.16 8.72 2.68
CA SER A 63 11.68 9.90 2.02
C SER A 63 12.91 10.47 2.74
N ALA A 64 13.79 11.14 1.99
CA ALA A 64 14.71 12.08 2.59
C ALA A 64 13.86 13.27 3.06
N GLY A 65 13.29 13.15 4.27
CA GLY A 65 12.47 14.17 4.91
C GLY A 65 13.08 15.54 4.67
N SER A 66 12.24 16.58 4.51
CA SER A 66 12.61 17.88 3.93
C SER A 66 13.91 18.48 4.49
N THR A 67 15.07 18.02 4.00
CA THR A 67 16.33 18.67 4.28
C THR A 67 16.34 19.87 3.37
N THR A 68 15.79 20.99 3.83
CA THR A 68 16.17 22.31 3.30
C THR A 68 17.64 22.54 3.62
N ALA A 69 18.50 21.84 2.89
CA ALA A 69 19.94 21.94 2.92
C ALA A 69 20.47 21.57 1.52
N GLY A 70 20.11 22.40 0.52
CA GLY A 70 20.98 22.57 -0.64
C GLY A 70 20.62 21.85 -1.94
N ALA A 71 19.37 21.88 -2.41
CA ALA A 71 19.09 21.78 -3.85
C ALA A 71 19.18 23.17 -4.51
N SER A 72 20.35 23.80 -4.43
CA SER A 72 20.75 24.81 -5.40
C SER A 72 21.05 24.06 -6.70
N GLN A 73 20.03 23.87 -7.55
CA GLN A 73 20.22 23.63 -8.99
C GLN A 73 18.96 24.01 -9.79
N GLY A 74 18.36 25.16 -9.46
CA GLY A 74 17.58 25.91 -10.43
C GLY A 74 18.51 26.88 -11.15
N GLY A 75 19.00 26.51 -12.33
CA GLY A 75 19.64 27.48 -13.23
C GLY A 75 18.73 28.69 -13.45
N PRO A 76 19.27 29.88 -13.78
CA PRO A 76 18.48 31.10 -13.95
C PRO A 76 17.54 30.97 -15.16
N GLY A 77 16.35 30.41 -14.92
CA GLY A 77 15.33 30.11 -15.92
C GLY A 77 14.03 29.50 -15.36
N GLY A 78 13.96 29.12 -14.08
CA GLY A 78 12.74 28.60 -13.45
C GLY A 78 11.74 29.71 -13.12
N GLY A 79 10.66 29.81 -13.90
CA GLY A 79 9.49 30.60 -13.52
C GLY A 79 8.81 30.07 -12.24
N PRO A 80 7.90 30.85 -11.61
CA PRO A 80 7.19 30.44 -10.41
C PRO A 80 6.23 29.28 -10.73
N GLY A 81 6.70 28.06 -10.51
CA GLY A 81 5.93 26.82 -10.75
C GLY A 81 6.73 25.52 -10.68
N GLY A 82 7.94 25.53 -10.10
CA GLY A 82 8.78 24.34 -9.99
C GLY A 82 8.29 23.40 -8.89
N GLY A 83 7.31 22.55 -9.21
CA GLY A 83 7.02 21.37 -8.39
C GLY A 83 8.24 20.46 -8.33
N GLY A 84 8.62 20.01 -7.14
CA GLY A 84 9.60 18.93 -6.99
C GLY A 84 9.10 17.72 -7.78
N GLY A 85 9.93 17.18 -8.67
CA GLY A 85 9.52 16.05 -9.51
C GLY A 85 9.39 14.75 -8.71
N MET A 86 8.67 13.78 -9.28
CA MET A 86 8.60 12.37 -8.85
C MET A 86 9.93 11.65 -9.16
N ALA A 87 11.04 12.21 -8.66
CA ALA A 87 12.36 11.68 -8.90
C ALA A 87 12.57 10.46 -8.00
N ASN A 88 13.12 9.39 -8.56
CA ASN A 88 13.66 8.31 -7.75
C ASN A 88 14.93 8.81 -7.04
N THR A 89 14.82 9.13 -5.75
CA THR A 89 15.92 9.62 -4.90
C THR A 89 16.62 8.50 -4.10
N GLY A 90 16.10 7.27 -4.20
CA GLY A 90 16.79 6.05 -3.75
C GLY A 90 16.44 5.58 -2.33
N GLU A 91 15.50 6.23 -1.66
CA GLU A 91 14.93 5.78 -0.39
C GLU A 91 14.21 4.44 -0.53
N GLN A 92 14.14 3.68 0.54
CA GLN A 92 13.61 2.31 0.48
C GLN A 92 12.64 2.03 1.61
N LEU A 93 11.46 1.52 1.25
CA LEU A 93 10.59 0.80 2.15
C LEU A 93 10.76 -0.70 1.94
N ILE A 94 11.23 -1.40 2.97
CA ILE A 94 11.50 -2.83 2.95
C ILE A 94 10.60 -3.53 3.97
N ILE A 95 9.76 -4.45 3.50
CA ILE A 95 8.91 -5.29 4.36
C ILE A 95 9.34 -6.76 4.17
N SER A 96 9.92 -7.35 5.20
CA SER A 96 10.42 -8.73 5.14
C SER A 96 9.71 -9.69 6.10
N GLY A 97 8.88 -9.16 7.01
CA GLY A 97 8.15 -9.98 7.97
C GLY A 97 7.16 -9.20 8.81
N GLY A 98 6.51 -9.90 9.75
CA GLY A 98 5.51 -9.32 10.64
C GLY A 98 4.15 -9.08 9.99
N THR A 99 3.30 -8.33 10.69
CA THR A 99 2.00 -7.88 10.21
C THR A 99 1.95 -6.36 10.23
N THR A 100 1.75 -5.74 9.08
CA THR A 100 1.65 -4.29 8.90
C THR A 100 0.26 -3.93 8.43
N VAL A 101 -0.45 -3.10 9.18
CA VAL A 101 -1.80 -2.62 8.83
C VAL A 101 -1.78 -1.10 8.79
N VAL A 102 -2.10 -0.51 7.65
CA VAL A 102 -2.04 0.93 7.42
C VAL A 102 -3.43 1.44 7.06
N THR A 103 -3.82 2.56 7.66
CA THR A 103 -4.97 3.36 7.23
C THR A 103 -4.48 4.79 7.04
N ALA A 104 -4.54 5.29 5.82
CA ALA A 104 -3.95 6.58 5.45
C ALA A 104 -4.93 7.36 4.57
N ASP A 105 -5.02 8.68 4.79
CA ASP A 105 -5.74 9.61 3.90
C ASP A 105 -4.84 10.06 2.72
N GLY A 106 -3.52 10.11 2.94
CA GLY A 106 -2.45 10.17 1.96
C GLY A 106 -2.10 8.81 1.39
N ASP A 107 -0.88 8.66 0.88
CA ASP A 107 -0.39 7.41 0.34
C ASP A 107 -0.32 6.33 1.43
N GLY A 108 -0.68 5.10 1.06
CA GLY A 108 -0.66 4.01 2.01
C GLY A 108 0.77 3.64 2.41
N LEU A 109 1.52 3.18 1.41
CA LEU A 109 2.96 2.97 1.48
C LEU A 109 3.58 3.86 0.40
N ASP A 110 4.38 4.83 0.80
CA ASP A 110 5.11 5.72 -0.10
C ASP A 110 6.62 5.49 0.01
N SER A 111 7.29 5.58 -1.13
CA SER A 111 8.72 5.72 -1.19
C SER A 111 9.16 6.56 -2.38
N ASN A 112 9.99 7.57 -2.10
CA ASN A 112 10.69 8.29 -3.15
C ASN A 112 11.79 7.46 -3.84
N GLY A 113 12.03 6.23 -3.41
CA GLY A 113 12.73 5.22 -4.20
C GLY A 113 11.85 3.98 -4.37
N THR A 114 12.16 2.88 -3.70
CA THR A 114 11.53 1.57 -3.98
C THR A 114 10.74 1.01 -2.82
N ILE A 115 9.68 0.27 -3.14
CA ILE A 115 8.98 -0.60 -2.18
C ILE A 115 9.36 -2.06 -2.47
N ALA A 116 9.96 -2.74 -1.49
CA ALA A 116 10.35 -4.14 -1.58
C ALA A 116 9.66 -4.98 -0.50
N ILE A 117 8.81 -5.93 -0.90
CA ILE A 117 8.09 -6.83 0.01
C ILE A 117 8.51 -8.28 -0.26
N SER A 118 9.07 -8.93 0.76
CA SER A 118 9.61 -10.30 0.66
C SER A 118 8.96 -11.28 1.65
N GLY A 119 8.17 -10.79 2.60
CA GLY A 119 7.53 -11.61 3.62
C GLY A 119 6.52 -10.83 4.44
N GLY A 120 5.91 -11.51 5.42
CA GLY A 120 4.90 -10.92 6.30
C GLY A 120 3.52 -10.80 5.66
N THR A 121 2.64 -10.08 6.34
CA THR A 121 1.30 -9.72 5.86
C THR A 121 1.13 -8.20 5.94
N THR A 122 0.86 -7.58 4.79
CA THR A 122 0.65 -6.14 4.67
C THR A 122 -0.76 -5.85 4.21
N VAL A 123 -1.47 -5.00 4.95
CA VAL A 123 -2.85 -4.57 4.65
C VAL A 123 -2.88 -3.05 4.63
N VAL A 124 -3.29 -2.44 3.52
CA VAL A 124 -3.44 -1.00 3.36
C VAL A 124 -4.89 -0.66 3.07
N ASN A 125 -5.45 0.24 3.87
CA ASN A 125 -6.82 0.74 3.80
C ASN A 125 -6.84 2.23 3.44
N GLY A 126 -7.03 2.53 2.17
CA GLY A 126 -6.94 3.88 1.62
C GLY A 126 -5.79 4.03 0.62
N PRO A 127 -5.63 5.21 0.01
CA PRO A 127 -6.43 6.43 0.19
C PRO A 127 -7.79 6.38 -0.52
N THR A 128 -8.60 7.41 -0.30
CA THR A 128 -9.88 7.63 -1.01
C THR A 128 -9.79 8.69 -2.10
N THR A 129 -8.71 9.47 -2.13
CA THR A 129 -8.46 10.57 -3.07
C THR A 129 -7.65 10.09 -4.26
N ASN A 130 -7.95 10.62 -5.45
CA ASN A 130 -7.28 10.21 -6.69
C ASN A 130 -5.87 10.78 -6.86
N GLY A 131 -5.42 11.69 -5.99
CA GLY A 131 -4.06 12.23 -6.01
C GLY A 131 -3.02 11.33 -5.35
N ASN A 132 -3.47 10.25 -4.69
CA ASN A 132 -2.69 9.37 -3.84
C ASN A 132 -2.99 7.89 -4.19
N GLY A 133 -2.05 7.00 -3.91
CA GLY A 133 -2.08 5.56 -4.12
C GLY A 133 -1.99 4.74 -2.83
N ALA A 134 -2.54 3.52 -2.85
CA ALA A 134 -2.38 2.59 -1.72
C ALA A 134 -0.93 2.07 -1.62
N LEU A 135 -0.26 2.04 -2.77
CA LEU A 135 1.16 1.83 -2.95
C LEU A 135 1.61 2.96 -3.88
N ASP A 136 2.66 3.69 -3.52
CA ASP A 136 3.28 4.74 -4.33
C ASP A 136 4.81 4.56 -4.28
N SER A 137 5.45 4.48 -5.43
CA SER A 137 6.90 4.27 -5.51
C SER A 137 7.50 4.86 -6.77
N ASN A 138 8.37 5.86 -6.61
CA ASN A 138 9.08 6.48 -7.73
C ASN A 138 10.05 5.52 -8.46
N GLY A 139 10.54 4.49 -7.76
CA GLY A 139 11.50 3.48 -8.22
C GLY A 139 10.88 2.11 -8.51
N GLY A 140 9.58 1.95 -8.23
CA GLY A 140 8.82 0.74 -8.48
C GLY A 140 8.71 -0.22 -7.30
N ILE A 141 7.67 -1.05 -7.39
CA ILE A 141 7.26 -1.99 -6.35
C ILE A 141 7.68 -3.41 -6.72
N THR A 142 8.39 -4.10 -5.84
CA THR A 142 8.80 -5.51 -6.03
C THR A 142 8.25 -6.39 -4.91
N VAL A 143 7.49 -7.42 -5.28
CA VAL A 143 6.93 -8.40 -4.34
C VAL A 143 7.46 -9.80 -4.65
N THR A 144 8.27 -10.36 -3.76
CA THR A 144 8.90 -11.68 -3.92
C THR A 144 8.39 -12.74 -2.95
N GLY A 145 7.66 -12.32 -1.92
CA GLY A 145 7.05 -13.20 -0.92
C GLY A 145 6.06 -12.47 -0.03
N GLY A 146 5.44 -13.20 0.90
CA GLY A 146 4.45 -12.66 1.84
C GLY A 146 3.05 -12.54 1.23
N THR A 147 2.19 -11.79 1.92
CA THR A 147 0.83 -11.45 1.48
C THR A 147 0.64 -9.95 1.53
N VAL A 148 0.16 -9.36 0.44
CA VAL A 148 -0.10 -7.92 0.34
C VAL A 148 -1.54 -7.73 -0.09
N LEU A 149 -2.31 -6.97 0.67
CA LEU A 149 -3.58 -6.40 0.22
C LEU A 149 -3.47 -4.88 0.34
N ALA A 150 -3.52 -4.18 -0.80
CA ALA A 150 -3.53 -2.72 -0.82
C ALA A 150 -4.78 -2.21 -1.55
N ALA A 151 -5.68 -1.57 -0.81
CA ALA A 151 -6.97 -1.12 -1.32
C ALA A 151 -7.09 0.39 -1.20
N GLY A 152 -7.28 1.09 -2.33
CA GLY A 152 -7.31 2.55 -2.37
C GLY A 152 -8.07 3.11 -3.57
N SER A 153 -7.80 4.38 -3.89
CA SER A 153 -8.34 5.06 -5.06
C SER A 153 -7.84 4.41 -6.37
N ALA A 154 -8.50 4.70 -7.49
CA ALA A 154 -8.04 4.25 -8.81
C ALA A 154 -7.20 5.31 -9.56
N GLY A 155 -7.06 6.52 -9.01
CA GLY A 155 -6.44 7.65 -9.69
C GLY A 155 -4.94 7.48 -9.91
N MET A 156 -4.21 7.21 -8.83
CA MET A 156 -2.76 6.95 -8.80
C MET A 156 -2.49 5.49 -8.41
N ALA A 157 -3.28 4.56 -8.96
CA ALA A 157 -3.16 3.16 -8.60
C ALA A 157 -1.92 2.51 -9.22
N GLU A 158 -0.95 2.16 -8.38
CA GLU A 158 0.20 1.35 -8.78
C GLU A 158 -0.01 -0.15 -8.51
N ALA A 159 0.85 -0.98 -9.12
CA ALA A 159 0.87 -2.42 -8.95
C ALA A 159 2.33 -2.95 -8.98
N PRO A 160 2.60 -4.15 -8.44
CA PRO A 160 3.93 -4.73 -8.46
C PRO A 160 4.49 -4.86 -9.89
N GLY A 161 5.78 -4.52 -10.05
CA GLY A 161 6.48 -4.55 -11.33
C GLY A 161 6.90 -5.96 -11.76
N SER A 162 7.53 -6.03 -12.94
CA SER A 162 7.97 -7.29 -13.58
C SER A 162 9.08 -8.03 -12.83
N ALA A 163 9.78 -7.37 -11.90
CA ALA A 163 10.74 -8.00 -11.00
C ALA A 163 10.08 -8.85 -9.89
N SER A 164 8.76 -8.73 -9.72
CA SER A 164 8.00 -9.47 -8.70
C SER A 164 7.85 -10.94 -9.06
N THR A 165 8.30 -11.83 -8.17
CA THR A 165 8.18 -13.29 -8.33
C THR A 165 6.94 -13.86 -7.64
N GLN A 166 6.38 -13.15 -6.66
CA GLN A 166 5.10 -13.49 -6.05
C GLN A 166 3.97 -13.16 -7.03
N GLY A 167 3.02 -14.08 -7.22
CA GLY A 167 1.85 -13.78 -8.03
C GLY A 167 0.97 -12.70 -7.39
N TRP A 168 0.44 -11.83 -8.24
CA TRP A 168 -0.40 -10.71 -7.81
C TRP A 168 -1.50 -10.43 -8.82
N VAL A 169 -2.61 -9.88 -8.36
CA VAL A 169 -3.70 -9.34 -9.19
C VAL A 169 -3.92 -7.88 -8.83
N GLN A 170 -4.32 -7.09 -9.82
CA GLN A 170 -4.91 -5.78 -9.60
C GLN A 170 -6.38 -5.85 -10.01
N VAL A 171 -7.25 -5.32 -9.16
CA VAL A 171 -8.69 -5.31 -9.35
C VAL A 171 -9.16 -3.86 -9.41
N GLY A 172 -9.33 -3.35 -10.62
CA GLY A 172 -10.11 -2.14 -10.87
C GLY A 172 -11.61 -2.43 -10.75
N LEU A 173 -12.28 -1.80 -9.80
CA LEU A 173 -13.70 -1.97 -9.58
C LEU A 173 -14.52 -1.01 -10.47
N PRO A 174 -15.65 -1.45 -11.03
CA PRO A 174 -16.47 -0.61 -11.93
C PRO A 174 -17.08 0.61 -11.22
N GLY A 175 -17.11 0.61 -9.89
CA GLY A 175 -17.49 1.72 -9.03
C GLY A 175 -16.83 1.59 -7.67
N ALA A 176 -16.84 2.67 -6.88
CA ALA A 176 -16.23 2.66 -5.56
C ALA A 176 -16.97 1.71 -4.60
N LEU A 177 -16.23 0.76 -4.04
CA LEU A 177 -16.68 -0.15 -3.00
C LEU A 177 -16.90 0.64 -1.70
N GLN A 178 -18.12 0.62 -1.19
CA GLN A 178 -18.46 1.34 0.03
C GLN A 178 -17.93 0.60 1.27
N PRO A 179 -17.61 1.33 2.36
CA PRO A 179 -17.26 0.71 3.65
C PRO A 179 -18.28 -0.36 4.08
N GLY A 180 -17.79 -1.46 4.64
CA GLY A 180 -18.57 -2.63 5.04
C GLY A 180 -18.88 -3.61 3.91
N THR A 181 -18.49 -3.32 2.67
CA THR A 181 -18.68 -4.25 1.55
C THR A 181 -17.47 -5.17 1.38
N THR A 182 -17.72 -6.47 1.26
CA THR A 182 -16.68 -7.48 1.02
C THR A 182 -16.45 -7.70 -0.48
N VAL A 183 -15.19 -7.85 -0.87
CA VAL A 183 -14.72 -8.35 -2.17
C VAL A 183 -13.96 -9.66 -1.93
N GLN A 184 -14.11 -10.61 -2.85
CA GLN A 184 -13.43 -11.89 -2.82
C GLN A 184 -12.73 -12.18 -4.14
N LEU A 185 -11.49 -12.66 -4.05
CA LEU A 185 -10.77 -13.27 -5.16
C LEU A 185 -11.05 -14.78 -5.14
N VAL A 186 -11.49 -15.33 -6.27
CA VAL A 186 -11.95 -16.71 -6.38
C VAL A 186 -11.21 -17.43 -7.52
N ASP A 187 -10.66 -18.60 -7.21
CA ASP A 187 -10.02 -19.50 -8.16
C ASP A 187 -10.87 -20.76 -8.32
N ASN A 188 -11.46 -20.96 -9.50
CA ASN A 188 -12.25 -22.16 -9.82
C ASN A 188 -13.29 -22.53 -8.73
N GLY A 189 -13.95 -21.51 -8.16
CA GLY A 189 -14.95 -21.66 -7.10
C GLY A 189 -14.40 -21.70 -5.67
N ARG A 190 -13.08 -21.77 -5.47
CA ARG A 190 -12.43 -21.62 -4.16
C ARG A 190 -12.15 -20.14 -3.88
N VAL A 191 -12.64 -19.62 -2.76
CA VAL A 191 -12.23 -18.28 -2.28
C VAL A 191 -10.75 -18.33 -1.88
N VAL A 192 -9.92 -17.51 -2.53
CA VAL A 192 -8.47 -17.39 -2.29
C VAL A 192 -8.20 -16.33 -1.25
N ALA A 193 -8.90 -15.21 -1.31
CA ALA A 193 -8.80 -14.12 -0.36
C ALA A 193 -10.09 -13.32 -0.29
N SER A 194 -10.33 -12.70 0.86
CA SER A 194 -11.46 -11.81 1.11
C SER A 194 -10.97 -10.51 1.73
N TYR A 195 -11.57 -9.40 1.32
CA TYR A 195 -11.34 -8.08 1.89
C TYR A 195 -12.66 -7.37 2.14
N THR A 196 -12.87 -6.85 3.33
CA THR A 196 -13.99 -5.97 3.67
C THR A 196 -13.48 -4.54 3.75
N ALA A 197 -14.00 -3.69 2.86
CA ALA A 197 -13.59 -2.30 2.79
C ALA A 197 -13.92 -1.55 4.08
N THR A 198 -12.95 -0.82 4.63
CA THR A 198 -13.17 0.14 5.73
C THR A 198 -13.33 1.57 5.24
N ARG A 199 -12.92 1.82 4.00
CA ARG A 199 -12.97 3.12 3.31
C ARG A 199 -13.53 2.94 1.90
N SER A 200 -13.95 4.03 1.27
CA SER A 200 -14.45 4.00 -0.11
C SER A 200 -13.28 3.79 -1.10
N VAL A 201 -13.12 2.58 -1.63
CA VAL A 201 -11.98 2.21 -2.49
C VAL A 201 -12.43 1.79 -3.88
N GLN A 202 -11.59 1.94 -4.89
CA GLN A 202 -11.90 1.57 -6.28
C GLN A 202 -10.83 0.67 -6.91
N ASN A 203 -9.65 0.56 -6.32
CA ASN A 203 -8.58 -0.33 -6.75
C ASN A 203 -8.14 -1.22 -5.59
N ILE A 204 -7.90 -2.50 -5.87
CA ILE A 204 -7.32 -3.45 -4.91
C ILE A 204 -6.17 -4.17 -5.58
N VAL A 205 -4.97 -4.09 -5.01
CA VAL A 205 -3.84 -4.94 -5.33
C VAL A 205 -3.79 -6.07 -4.30
N LEU A 206 -3.71 -7.31 -4.77
CA LEU A 206 -3.56 -8.47 -3.92
C LEU A 206 -2.40 -9.33 -4.43
N ALA A 207 -1.42 -9.62 -3.57
CA ALA A 207 -0.34 -10.55 -3.82
C ALA A 207 -0.31 -11.65 -2.75
N GLY A 208 0.01 -12.88 -3.14
CA GLY A 208 0.08 -14.00 -2.19
C GLY A 208 0.42 -15.33 -2.85
N ALA A 209 0.76 -16.34 -2.03
CA ALA A 209 1.24 -17.65 -2.49
C ALA A 209 0.24 -18.43 -3.35
N ASP A 210 -1.06 -18.20 -3.12
CA ASP A 210 -2.16 -18.85 -3.84
C ASP A 210 -2.54 -18.14 -5.16
N ILE A 211 -1.78 -17.10 -5.54
CA ILE A 211 -1.93 -16.39 -6.82
C ILE A 211 -0.79 -16.83 -7.74
N ALA A 212 -1.13 -17.42 -8.88
CA ALA A 212 -0.19 -17.89 -9.88
C ALA A 212 -0.16 -16.93 -11.08
N GLN A 213 1.03 -16.46 -11.47
CA GLN A 213 1.18 -15.51 -12.58
C GLN A 213 0.58 -16.05 -13.88
N GLY A 214 -0.16 -15.20 -14.60
CA GLY A 214 -0.85 -15.55 -15.85
C GLY A 214 -2.16 -16.31 -15.67
N GLN A 215 -2.51 -16.76 -14.46
CA GLN A 215 -3.80 -17.39 -14.18
C GLN A 215 -4.90 -16.32 -14.04
N SER A 216 -6.12 -16.66 -14.48
CA SER A 216 -7.29 -15.81 -14.28
C SER A 216 -8.00 -16.15 -12.97
N TYR A 217 -8.48 -15.11 -12.31
CA TYR A 217 -9.22 -15.18 -11.06
C TYR A 217 -10.52 -14.39 -11.18
N ASP A 218 -11.60 -14.95 -10.66
CA ASP A 218 -12.88 -14.26 -10.61
C ASP A 218 -12.96 -13.36 -9.38
N VAL A 219 -13.56 -12.19 -9.55
CA VAL A 219 -13.81 -11.26 -8.46
C VAL A 219 -15.30 -11.29 -8.15
N TYR A 220 -15.61 -11.45 -6.87
CA TYR A 220 -16.97 -11.42 -6.35
C TYR A 220 -17.12 -10.28 -5.35
N VAL A 221 -18.32 -9.71 -5.26
CA VAL A 221 -18.72 -8.74 -4.24
C VAL A 221 -19.79 -9.37 -3.34
N GLY A 222 -19.65 -9.21 -2.03
CA GLY A 222 -20.41 -9.92 -0.99
C GLY A 222 -19.58 -11.01 -0.32
N GLY A 223 -20.26 -11.94 0.35
CA GLY A 223 -19.60 -12.98 1.15
C GLY A 223 -19.14 -12.47 2.52
N ARG A 224 -18.25 -13.23 3.15
CA ARG A 224 -17.69 -12.93 4.49
C ARG A 224 -16.22 -13.31 4.57
N LEU A 225 -15.49 -12.61 5.44
CA LEU A 225 -14.12 -12.95 5.82
C LEU A 225 -14.07 -14.33 6.51
N ALA A 226 -12.89 -14.95 6.51
CA ALA A 226 -12.59 -16.06 7.40
C ALA A 226 -12.44 -15.58 8.86
N ALA A 227 -12.47 -16.51 9.82
CA ALA A 227 -12.47 -16.20 11.24
C ALA A 227 -11.14 -15.63 11.77
N ASP A 228 -10.04 -15.84 11.04
CA ASP A 228 -8.68 -15.42 11.35
C ASP A 228 -8.27 -14.14 10.60
N ALA A 229 -9.26 -13.29 10.30
CA ALA A 229 -9.03 -12.05 9.57
C ALA A 229 -8.03 -11.12 10.28
N VAL A 230 -7.08 -10.61 9.51
CA VAL A 230 -6.15 -9.56 9.91
C VAL A 230 -6.90 -8.23 9.96
N ALA A 231 -6.85 -7.60 11.14
CA ALA A 231 -7.50 -6.32 11.46
C ALA A 231 -9.00 -6.28 11.15
N ASP A 232 -9.68 -7.43 11.16
CA ASP A 232 -11.09 -7.57 10.76
C ASP A 232 -11.41 -7.07 9.33
N THR A 233 -10.37 -6.85 8.50
CA THR A 233 -10.51 -6.34 7.14
C THR A 233 -10.11 -7.34 6.08
N PHE A 234 -9.13 -8.19 6.34
CA PHE A 234 -8.54 -9.06 5.32
C PHE A 234 -8.37 -10.48 5.81
N SER A 235 -8.68 -11.47 4.98
CA SER A 235 -8.37 -12.87 5.26
C SER A 235 -7.96 -13.60 3.99
N LEU A 236 -7.07 -14.59 4.13
CA LEU A 236 -6.98 -15.64 3.14
C LEU A 236 -8.23 -16.53 3.24
N GLY A 237 -8.79 -16.91 2.09
CA GLY A 237 -10.09 -17.58 2.05
C GLY A 237 -11.26 -16.72 2.53
N GLY A 238 -12.37 -17.38 2.85
CA GLY A 238 -13.62 -16.76 3.29
C GLY A 238 -14.83 -17.61 2.90
N ASP A 239 -16.02 -17.12 3.25
CA ASP A 239 -17.29 -17.72 2.83
C ASP A 239 -17.86 -16.94 1.64
N GLY A 240 -18.03 -17.62 0.50
CA GLY A 240 -18.60 -17.04 -0.72
C GLY A 240 -20.12 -16.99 -0.76
N SER A 241 -20.80 -17.43 0.30
CA SER A 241 -22.27 -17.43 0.33
C SER A 241 -22.85 -16.03 0.12
N GLY A 242 -23.76 -15.91 -0.86
CA GLY A 242 -24.40 -14.63 -1.21
C GLY A 242 -23.52 -13.65 -1.99
N ALA A 243 -22.29 -14.01 -2.36
CA ALA A 243 -21.43 -13.17 -3.18
C ALA A 243 -21.83 -13.25 -4.67
N THR A 244 -21.69 -12.15 -5.40
CA THR A 244 -22.01 -12.05 -6.84
C THR A 244 -20.75 -11.75 -7.64
N LYS A 245 -20.50 -12.51 -8.71
CA LYS A 245 -19.37 -12.28 -9.61
C LYS A 245 -19.52 -10.92 -10.30
N THR A 246 -18.46 -10.12 -10.29
CA THR A 246 -18.44 -8.79 -10.91
C THR A 246 -17.51 -8.72 -12.11
N THR A 247 -16.34 -9.31 -12.02
CA THR A 247 -15.34 -9.30 -13.10
C THR A 247 -14.40 -10.50 -13.01
N THR A 248 -13.47 -10.60 -13.94
CA THR A 248 -12.35 -11.53 -13.93
C THR A 248 -11.07 -10.74 -14.17
N VAL A 249 -10.02 -11.06 -13.43
CA VAL A 249 -8.69 -10.44 -13.55
C VAL A 249 -7.65 -11.51 -13.86
N THR A 250 -6.53 -11.11 -14.45
CA THR A 250 -5.41 -12.03 -14.74
C THR A 250 -4.21 -11.62 -13.92
N ALA A 251 -3.62 -12.58 -13.22
CA ALA A 251 -2.45 -12.33 -12.40
C ALA A 251 -1.25 -11.85 -13.22
N GLY A 252 -0.53 -10.87 -12.70
CA GLY A 252 0.62 -10.24 -13.35
C GLY A 252 0.25 -9.20 -14.40
N GLN A 253 -1.03 -8.82 -14.51
CA GLN A 253 -1.50 -7.79 -15.41
C GLN A 253 -2.09 -6.63 -14.61
N ALA A 254 -1.55 -5.43 -14.83
CA ALA A 254 -2.14 -4.22 -14.28
C ALA A 254 -3.47 -3.96 -15.01
N THR A 255 -4.56 -3.82 -14.26
CA THR A 255 -5.84 -3.41 -14.84
C THR A 255 -5.76 -1.91 -15.05
N GLY A 256 -5.61 -1.49 -16.31
CA GLY A 256 -5.47 -0.08 -16.65
C GLY A 256 -6.60 0.77 -16.05
N GLY A 257 -6.26 1.61 -15.08
CA GLY A 257 -6.95 2.88 -14.93
C GLY A 257 -6.80 3.64 -16.25
N MET A 258 -7.78 4.45 -16.60
CA MET A 258 -7.67 5.42 -17.69
C MET A 258 -6.49 6.37 -17.38
N GLY A 259 -5.29 5.96 -17.74
CA GLY A 259 -4.01 6.53 -17.28
C GLY A 259 -2.78 5.76 -17.77
N GLY A 260 -2.98 4.60 -18.43
CA GLY A 260 -1.94 3.93 -19.23
C GLY A 260 -1.60 4.73 -20.50
N GLY A 261 -0.97 5.89 -20.31
CA GLY A 261 -0.56 6.79 -21.38
C GLY A 261 0.49 7.76 -20.88
N MET A 262 1.75 7.31 -20.91
CA MET A 262 2.98 8.09 -20.69
C MET A 262 3.15 8.67 -19.28
N GLY A 263 4.31 8.40 -18.68
CA GLY A 263 4.76 9.10 -17.49
C GLY A 263 4.62 10.62 -17.66
N GLY A 264 4.00 11.25 -16.68
CA GLY A 264 3.69 12.67 -16.71
C GLY A 264 2.93 13.02 -15.44
N GLY A 265 3.67 13.55 -14.47
CA GLY A 265 3.23 13.69 -13.09
C GLY A 265 2.02 14.58 -12.91
N PHE A 266 1.23 14.18 -11.93
CA PHE A 266 0.27 15.02 -11.24
C PHE A 266 0.23 14.57 -9.78
N GLY A 267 1.27 14.96 -9.04
CA GLY A 267 1.28 14.87 -7.58
C GLY A 267 0.25 15.83 -6.99
N GLY A 268 -0.49 15.34 -6.00
CA GLY A 268 -1.33 16.17 -5.14
C GLY A 268 -0.48 17.18 -4.35
N PRO A 269 -1.08 18.29 -3.91
CA PRO A 269 -0.40 19.23 -3.02
C PRO A 269 -0.20 18.59 -1.64
N ARG A 270 1.06 18.61 -1.17
CA ARG A 270 1.43 18.54 0.24
C ARG A 270 0.77 19.67 1.03
#